data_AF-A0A5D2RWC2-F1
#
_entry.id   AF-A0A5D2RWC2-F1
#
_cell.length_a   1.000
_cell.length_b   1.000
_cell.length_c   1.000
_cell.angle_alpha   90.00
_cell.angle_beta   90.00
_cell.angle_gamma   90.00
#
_symmetry.space_group_name_H-M   'P 1'
#
loop_
_entity.id
_entity.type
_entity.pdbx_description
1 polymer ?
#
loop_
_entity_poly.entity_id
_entity_poly.type
_entity_poly.pdbx_seq_one_letter_code
_entity_poly.pdbx_strand_id
1 'polypeptide(L)'
;AKRKTSSVIVVYGYYYNAFLWLLSKADLLGFDPTSLQKACCGIGDYNSGLSSWCGDPKVPVCENPNERLSWDGAHLTQRAYELMATWLVRGISPRLQCEYIVSYSSAV
;
A
#
# COMPACT_ATOMS: atom_id res chain seq x y z
N ALA A 1 11.66 2.33 31.94
CA ALA A 1 11.00 3.56 32.40
C ALA A 1 9.62 3.69 31.75
N LYS A 2 8.52 3.65 32.52
CA LYS A 2 7.17 3.92 32.00
C LYS A 2 7.04 5.43 31.79
N ARG A 3 6.90 5.91 30.55
CA ARG A 3 6.53 7.31 30.29
C ARG A 3 5.04 7.47 30.59
N LYS A 4 4.74 8.33 31.56
CA LYS A 4 3.38 8.74 31.94
C LYS A 4 2.96 9.87 31.00
N THR A 5 2.13 9.56 30.00
CA THR A 5 1.47 10.56 29.14
C THR A 5 -0.03 10.52 29.42
N SER A 6 -0.50 11.23 30.44
CA SER A 6 -1.84 11.01 31.01
C SER A 6 -3.01 11.60 30.20
N SER A 7 -2.78 12.05 28.96
CA SER A 7 -3.84 12.63 28.10
C SER A 7 -3.68 12.36 26.59
N VAL A 8 -2.75 11.50 26.16
CA VAL A 8 -2.51 11.21 24.74
C VAL A 8 -2.45 9.70 24.51
N ILE A 9 -3.15 9.25 23.47
CA ILE A 9 -3.08 7.87 22.97
C ILE A 9 -2.03 7.84 21.86
N VAL A 10 -1.01 6.98 22.00
CA VAL A 10 0.01 6.74 20.98
C VAL A 10 -0.11 5.31 20.49
N VAL A 11 -0.33 5.12 19.19
CA VAL A 11 -0.42 3.81 18.55
C VAL A 11 0.65 3.70 17.48
N TYR A 12 1.36 2.58 17.47
CA TYR A 12 2.34 2.26 16.44
C TYR A 12 1.66 1.56 15.26
N GLY A 13 1.77 2.13 14.06
CA GLY A 13 1.33 1.51 12.82
C GLY A 13 2.41 0.58 12.27
N TYR A 14 2.12 -0.72 12.16
CA TYR A 14 3.05 -1.72 11.67
C TYR A 14 3.15 -1.72 10.14
N TYR A 15 3.66 -0.62 9.57
CA TYR A 15 3.72 -0.39 8.11
C TYR A 15 4.48 -1.51 7.38
N TYR A 16 5.65 -1.90 7.88
CA TYR A 16 6.46 -2.96 7.29
C TYR A 16 5.72 -4.31 7.29
N ASN A 17 5.01 -4.63 8.38
CA ASN A 17 4.24 -5.87 8.47
C ASN A 17 3.02 -5.84 7.52
N ALA A 18 2.39 -4.68 7.36
CA ALA A 18 1.31 -4.50 6.38
C ALA A 18 1.81 -4.77 4.95
N PHE A 19 3.00 -4.28 4.63
CA PHE A 19 3.64 -4.54 3.34
C PHE A 19 4.02 -6.01 3.16
N LEU A 20 4.61 -6.66 4.18
CA LEU A 20 4.91 -8.09 4.13
C LEU A 20 3.64 -8.94 3.97
N TRP A 21 2.55 -8.57 4.65
CA TRP A 21 1.25 -9.21 4.48
C TRP A 21 0.76 -9.08 3.04
N LEU A 22 0.78 -7.85 2.49
CA LEU A 22 0.39 -7.57 1.10
C LEU A 22 1.19 -8.44 0.12
N LEU A 23 2.52 -8.46 0.27
CA LEU A 23 3.42 -9.24 -0.59
C LEU A 23 3.15 -10.75 -0.48
N SER A 24 2.94 -11.27 0.74
CA SER A 24 2.66 -12.69 0.98
C SER A 24 1.29 -13.15 0.46
N LYS A 25 0.37 -12.22 0.21
CA LYS A 25 -1.01 -12.47 -0.24
C LYS A 25 -1.29 -11.90 -1.61
N ALA A 26 -0.26 -11.47 -2.33
CA ALA A 26 -0.43 -10.66 -3.54
C ALA A 26 -1.32 -11.33 -4.60
N ASP A 27 -1.06 -12.60 -4.91
CA ASP A 27 -1.85 -13.40 -5.85
C ASP A 27 -3.33 -13.47 -5.43
N LEU A 28 -3.60 -13.77 -4.16
CA LEU A 28 -4.96 -13.82 -3.61
C LEU A 28 -5.67 -12.46 -3.58
N LEU A 29 -4.91 -11.36 -3.62
CA LEU A 29 -5.42 -9.99 -3.60
C LEU A 29 -5.59 -9.41 -5.02
N GLY A 30 -5.30 -10.20 -6.06
CA GLY A 30 -5.46 -9.84 -7.47
C GLY A 30 -4.25 -9.15 -8.09
N PHE A 31 -3.06 -9.26 -7.47
CA PHE A 31 -1.82 -8.78 -8.07
C PHE A 31 -1.15 -9.89 -8.89
N ASP A 32 -0.52 -9.51 -9.99
CA ASP A 32 0.19 -10.46 -10.85
C ASP A 32 1.47 -10.98 -10.14
N PRO A 33 1.54 -12.29 -9.83
CA PRO A 33 2.68 -12.88 -9.11
C PRO A 33 3.99 -12.81 -9.89
N THR A 34 3.94 -12.67 -11.23
CA THR A 34 5.13 -12.52 -12.08
C THR A 34 5.66 -11.08 -12.12
N SER A 35 4.91 -10.16 -11.52
CA SER A 35 5.12 -8.71 -11.62
C SER A 35 5.22 -8.02 -10.27
N LEU A 36 5.34 -8.76 -9.17
CA LEU A 36 5.40 -8.20 -7.81
C LEU A 36 6.56 -7.22 -7.59
N GLN A 37 7.65 -7.44 -8.32
CA GLN A 37 8.87 -6.63 -8.27
C GLN A 37 8.93 -5.61 -9.42
N LYS A 38 7.86 -5.50 -10.21
CA LYS A 38 7.80 -4.63 -11.38
C LYS A 38 7.03 -3.34 -11.07
N ALA A 39 7.64 -2.20 -11.36
CA ALA A 39 6.94 -0.92 -11.35
C ALA A 39 5.90 -0.87 -12.48
N CYS A 40 4.72 -0.29 -12.22
CA CYS A 40 3.74 -0.04 -13.27
C CYS A 40 4.19 1.07 -14.21
N CYS A 41 4.71 2.14 -13.66
CA CYS A 41 5.22 3.30 -14.36
C CYS A 41 6.75 3.33 -14.20
N GLY A 42 7.45 3.32 -15.32
CA GLY A 42 8.91 3.28 -15.31
C GLY A 42 9.49 2.52 -16.48
N ILE A 43 10.81 2.55 -16.58
CA ILE A 43 11.56 1.82 -17.61
C ILE A 43 12.27 0.63 -16.97
N GLY A 44 12.04 -0.56 -17.53
CA GLY A 44 12.51 -1.82 -16.97
C GLY A 44 11.70 -2.26 -15.75
N ASP A 45 12.14 -3.34 -15.11
CA ASP A 45 11.36 -3.93 -14.01
C ASP A 45 11.35 -3.02 -12.75
N TYR A 46 12.43 -2.30 -12.44
CA TYR A 46 12.54 -1.53 -11.18
C TYR A 46 12.54 -0.01 -11.34
N ASN A 47 12.00 0.50 -12.46
CA ASN A 47 12.18 1.91 -12.82
C ASN A 47 13.67 2.34 -12.78
N SER A 48 14.53 1.55 -13.43
CA SER A 48 16.00 1.72 -13.43
C SER A 48 16.49 2.92 -14.25
N GLY A 49 15.60 3.79 -14.73
CA GLY A 49 15.94 5.00 -15.46
C GLY A 49 16.28 6.13 -14.50
N LEU A 50 17.58 6.33 -14.19
CA LEU A 50 18.06 7.39 -13.28
C LEU A 50 17.65 8.83 -13.67
N SER A 51 17.13 9.04 -14.87
CA SER A 51 16.76 10.36 -15.41
C SER A 51 15.36 10.40 -16.04
N SER A 52 14.51 9.39 -15.81
CA SER A 52 13.17 9.32 -16.41
C SER A 52 12.15 9.05 -15.31
N TRP A 53 11.36 10.06 -15.00
CA TRP A 53 10.38 10.03 -13.92
C TRP A 53 8.99 9.71 -14.47
N CYS A 54 8.16 9.11 -13.62
CA CYS A 54 6.75 8.96 -13.94
C CYS A 54 6.11 10.31 -14.23
N GLY A 55 5.47 10.42 -15.40
CA GLY A 55 4.94 11.67 -15.96
C GLY A 55 5.77 12.23 -17.13
N ASP A 56 7.00 11.75 -17.34
CA ASP A 56 7.78 12.11 -18.52
C ASP A 56 7.17 11.47 -19.80
N PRO A 57 7.17 12.16 -20.95
CA PRO A 57 6.50 11.69 -22.18
C PRO A 57 6.95 10.33 -22.73
N LYS A 58 8.13 9.85 -22.32
CA LYS A 58 8.74 8.59 -22.80
C LYS A 58 8.67 7.46 -21.77
N VAL A 59 8.12 7.72 -20.59
CA VAL A 59 7.99 6.72 -19.54
C VAL A 59 6.67 5.98 -19.71
N PRO A 60 6.69 4.67 -19.99
CA PRO A 60 5.46 3.92 -20.16
C PRO A 60 4.77 3.71 -18.81
N VAL A 61 3.46 3.52 -18.88
CA VAL A 61 2.62 3.06 -17.77
C VAL A 61 2.05 1.70 -18.18
N CYS A 62 2.01 0.77 -17.24
CA CYS A 62 1.45 -0.55 -17.44
C CYS A 62 -0.06 -0.47 -17.78
N GLU A 63 -0.57 -1.49 -18.46
CA GLU A 63 -1.96 -1.51 -18.91
C GLU A 63 -2.97 -1.52 -17.75
N ASN A 64 -2.70 -2.31 -16.70
CA ASN A 64 -3.54 -2.38 -15.51
C ASN A 64 -2.76 -2.07 -14.22
N PRO A 65 -2.83 -0.85 -13.69
CA PRO A 65 -2.19 -0.48 -12.43
C PRO A 65 -2.71 -1.25 -11.20
N ASN A 66 -3.92 -1.81 -11.26
CA ASN A 66 -4.51 -2.54 -10.13
C ASN A 66 -3.86 -3.92 -9.90
N GLU A 67 -3.14 -4.45 -10.90
CA GLU A 67 -2.42 -5.73 -10.82
C GLU A 67 -0.95 -5.57 -10.40
N ARG A 68 -0.48 -4.33 -10.18
CA ARG A 68 0.90 -4.03 -9.77
C ARG A 68 0.95 -3.56 -8.32
N LEU A 69 1.95 -4.01 -7.57
CA LEU A 69 2.20 -3.47 -6.22
C LEU A 69 2.84 -2.09 -6.29
N SER A 70 3.91 -1.96 -7.08
CA SER A 70 4.68 -0.72 -7.17
C SER A 70 4.18 0.16 -8.31
N TRP A 71 4.03 1.45 -8.02
CA TRP A 71 3.80 2.46 -9.03
C TRP A 71 5.10 2.77 -9.79
N ASP A 72 6.13 3.26 -9.10
CA ASP A 72 7.34 3.82 -9.72
C ASP A 72 8.66 3.27 -9.14
N GLY A 73 8.60 2.16 -8.41
CA GLY A 73 9.73 1.58 -7.67
C GLY A 73 9.90 2.11 -6.25
N ALA A 74 9.38 3.31 -5.94
CA ALA A 74 9.43 3.91 -4.59
C ALA A 74 8.05 3.92 -3.91
N HIS A 75 7.00 4.21 -4.67
CA HIS A 75 5.62 4.29 -4.21
C HIS A 75 4.84 3.05 -4.63
N LEU A 76 3.77 2.78 -3.87
CA LEU A 76 2.80 1.74 -4.21
C LEU A 76 1.71 2.29 -5.13
N THR A 77 1.04 1.39 -5.85
CA THR A 77 -0.17 1.75 -6.58
C THR A 77 -1.31 2.10 -5.61
N GLN A 78 -2.33 2.81 -6.11
CA GLN A 78 -3.53 3.13 -5.31
C GLN A 78 -4.15 1.87 -4.71
N ARG A 79 -4.24 0.78 -5.49
CA ARG A 79 -4.79 -0.50 -5.03
C ARG A 79 -3.99 -1.11 -3.87
N ALA A 80 -2.67 -1.08 -3.97
CA ALA A 80 -1.78 -1.56 -2.91
C ALA A 80 -1.88 -0.68 -1.65
N TYR A 81 -1.92 0.65 -1.80
CA TYR A 81 -2.12 1.56 -0.67
C TYR A 81 -3.48 1.38 0.01
N GLU A 82 -4.56 1.19 -0.75
CA GLU A 82 -5.90 0.94 -0.20
C GLU A 82 -5.91 -0.30 0.70
N LEU A 83 -5.31 -1.40 0.24
CA LEU A 83 -5.21 -2.64 1.00
C LEU A 83 -4.35 -2.49 2.26
N MET A 84 -3.18 -1.86 2.14
CA MET A 84 -2.30 -1.60 3.29
C MET A 84 -2.94 -0.65 4.30
N ALA A 85 -3.58 0.42 3.85
CA ALA A 85 -4.29 1.36 4.70
C ALA A 85 -5.44 0.66 5.42
N THR A 86 -6.23 -0.16 4.72
CA THR A 86 -7.30 -0.96 5.34
C THR A 86 -6.76 -1.89 6.42
N TRP A 87 -5.66 -2.60 6.14
CA TRP A 87 -4.99 -3.48 7.10
C TRP A 87 -4.51 -2.71 8.34
N LEU A 88 -3.85 -1.57 8.14
CA LEU A 88 -3.32 -0.73 9.21
C LEU A 88 -4.44 -0.13 10.06
N VAL A 89 -5.44 0.50 9.43
CA VAL A 89 -6.56 1.14 10.10
C VAL A 89 -7.32 0.13 10.96
N ARG A 90 -7.64 -1.05 10.43
CA ARG A 90 -8.26 -2.13 11.23
C ARG A 90 -7.45 -2.51 12.47
N GLY A 91 -6.13 -2.51 12.37
CA GLY A 91 -5.24 -2.82 13.50
C GLY A 91 -5.12 -1.70 14.54
N ILE A 92 -5.21 -0.43 14.13
CA ILE A 92 -5.01 0.73 15.01
C ILE A 92 -6.32 1.29 15.59
N SER A 93 -7.44 1.22 14.87
CA SER A 93 -8.73 1.82 15.29
C SER A 93 -9.18 1.37 16.69
N PRO A 94 -9.12 0.07 17.05
CA PRO A 94 -9.50 -0.37 18.40
C PRO A 94 -8.60 0.21 19.50
N ARG A 95 -7.33 0.51 19.18
CA ARG A 95 -6.35 1.06 20.13
C ARG A 95 -6.50 2.58 20.28
N LEU A 96 -7.05 3.23 19.26
CA LEU A 96 -7.40 4.65 19.28
C LEU A 96 -8.74 4.92 19.99
N GLN A 97 -9.44 3.89 20.45
CA GLN A 97 -10.80 3.99 21.02
C GLN A 97 -11.79 4.60 20.03
N CYS A 98 -11.52 4.49 18.73
CA CYS A 98 -12.45 4.86 17.67
C CYS A 98 -13.39 3.68 17.43
N GLU A 99 -14.69 3.94 17.32
CA GLU A 99 -15.62 2.95 16.77
C GLU A 99 -15.28 2.76 15.29
N TYR A 100 -14.95 1.52 14.90
CA TYR A 100 -14.78 1.17 13.50
C TYR A 100 -16.16 1.03 12.86
N ILE A 101 -16.78 2.16 12.53
CA ILE A 101 -18.00 2.18 11.72
C ILE A 101 -17.58 1.87 10.29
N VAL A 102 -17.72 0.60 9.90
CA VAL A 102 -17.66 0.22 8.48
C VAL A 102 -18.90 0.81 7.81
N SER A 103 -18.77 1.96 7.16
CA SER A 103 -19.73 2.41 6.15
C SER A 103 -19.37 1.90 4.76
N TYR A 104 -18.94 0.64 4.64
CA TYR A 104 -19.22 -0.07 3.39
C TYR A 104 -20.68 -0.49 3.46
N SER A 105 -21.54 0.37 2.92
CA SER A 105 -22.87 -0.05 2.51
C SER A 105 -22.68 -1.16 1.47
N SER A 106 -22.84 -2.40 1.90
CA SER A 106 -23.29 -3.46 1.00
C SER A 106 -24.75 -3.17 0.67
N ALA A 107 -25.00 -2.15 -0.14
CA ALA A 107 -26.27 -1.95 -0.80
C ALA A 107 -26.04 -2.24 -2.29
N VAL A 108 -26.48 -3.44 -2.67
CA VAL A 108 -26.82 -3.94 -4.02
C VAL A 108 -25.86 -3.64 -5.16
#